data_AF-A0A0V1DNF3-F1
#
_entry.id   AF-A0A0V1DNF3-F1
#
_cell.length_a   1.000
_cell.length_b   1.000
_cell.length_c   1.000
_cell.angle_alpha   90.00
_cell.angle_beta   90.00
_cell.angle_gamma   90.00
#
_symmetry.space_group_name_H-M   'P 1'
#
loop_
_entity.id
_entity.type
_entity.pdbx_description
1 polymer ?
#
loop_
_entity_poly.entity_id
_entity_poly.type
_entity_poly.pdbx_seq_one_letter_code
_entity_poly.pdbx_strand_id
1 'polypeptide(L)'
;MVGVLLRFRLYSIAVQADIMKMFLQIGLKEKDRDVTRFLWKDPSKDKLHVYRFNRVCFGLTCSPFLAMAVIRHHAELKKEVHPEAAQIVENNIYVDDVLLSVENQEAAR
;
A
#
# COMPACT_ATOMS: atom_id res chain seq x y z
N MET A 1 -0.36 -14.09 5.68
CA MET A 1 -0.44 -13.44 7.00
C MET A 1 0.41 -14.17 8.06
N VAL A 2 0.14 -15.43 8.40
CA VAL A 2 0.92 -16.17 9.42
C VAL A 2 2.43 -16.13 9.16
N GLY A 3 2.86 -16.35 7.91
CA GLY A 3 4.29 -16.27 7.56
C GLY A 3 4.93 -14.90 7.79
N VAL A 4 4.20 -13.80 7.59
CA VAL A 4 4.70 -12.43 7.84
C VAL A 4 4.93 -12.25 9.34
N LEU A 5 3.98 -12.64 10.17
CA LEU A 5 4.10 -12.53 11.63
C LEU A 5 5.21 -13.42 12.21
N LEU A 6 5.40 -14.62 11.66
CA LEU A 6 6.51 -15.50 12.08
C LEU A 6 7.87 -14.89 11.77
N ARG A 7 8.06 -14.31 10.58
CA ARG A 7 9.30 -13.59 10.21
C ARG A 7 9.51 -12.32 11.01
N PHE A 8 8.44 -11.59 11.32
CA PHE A 8 8.51 -10.39 12.15
C PHE A 8 8.90 -10.69 13.61
N ARG A 9 8.66 -11.90 14.10
CA ARG A 9 9.04 -12.34 15.46
C ARG A 9 10.30 -13.20 15.51
N LEU A 10 11.00 -13.35 14.38
CA LEU A 10 12.14 -14.25 14.27
C LEU A 10 13.35 -13.74 15.06
N TYR A 11 13.61 -12.44 15.02
CA TYR A 11 14.76 -11.82 15.65
C TYR A 11 14.38 -10.80 16.73
N SER A 12 15.38 -10.39 17.51
CA SER A 12 15.19 -9.57 18.72
C SER A 12 14.81 -8.11 18.43
N ILE A 13 15.07 -7.60 17.23
CA ILE A 13 14.80 -6.21 16.85
C ILE A 13 13.74 -6.21 15.75
N ALA A 14 12.60 -5.59 16.02
CA ALA A 14 11.52 -5.40 15.06
C ALA A 14 11.69 -4.08 14.29
N VAL A 15 11.47 -4.13 12.97
CA VAL A 15 11.47 -2.98 12.07
C VAL A 15 10.14 -2.94 11.34
N GLN A 16 9.47 -1.79 11.37
CA GLN A 16 8.23 -1.54 10.62
C GLN A 16 8.41 -0.31 9.74
N ALA A 17 7.87 -0.38 8.53
CA ALA A 17 7.71 0.77 7.65
C ALA A 17 6.27 0.81 7.10
N ASP A 18 5.75 2.02 6.90
CA ASP A 18 4.45 2.28 6.27
C ASP A 18 4.65 2.86 4.87
N ILE A 19 3.90 2.35 3.90
CA ILE A 19 3.86 2.92 2.55
C ILE A 19 2.82 4.04 2.54
N MET A 20 3.30 5.25 2.88
CA MET A 20 2.44 6.42 3.00
C MET A 20 1.54 6.62 1.77
N LYS A 21 0.22 6.61 2.03
CA LYS A 21 -0.83 6.82 1.03
C LYS A 21 -0.76 5.79 -0.12
N MET A 22 -0.42 4.54 0.16
CA MET A 22 -0.27 3.45 -0.80
C MET A 22 -1.34 3.44 -1.90
N PHE A 23 -2.62 3.48 -1.53
CA PHE A 23 -3.73 3.46 -2.50
C PHE A 23 -3.74 4.69 -3.42
N LEU A 24 -3.46 5.86 -2.85
CA LEU A 24 -3.44 7.11 -3.62
C LEU A 24 -2.26 7.16 -4.59
N GLN A 25 -1.25 6.29 -4.49
CA GLN A 25 -0.18 6.22 -5.50
C GLN A 25 -0.66 5.59 -6.82
N ILE A 26 -1.85 4.99 -6.85
CA ILE A 26 -2.36 4.23 -7.99
C ILE A 26 -3.45 5.03 -8.71
N GLY A 27 -3.19 5.41 -9.97
CA GLY A 27 -4.14 6.13 -10.81
C GLY A 27 -5.28 5.24 -11.31
N LEU A 28 -6.50 5.75 -11.28
CA LEU A 28 -7.65 5.14 -11.95
C LEU A 28 -7.70 5.60 -13.42
N LYS A 29 -7.94 4.66 -14.33
CA LYS A 29 -8.22 4.97 -15.74
C LYS A 29 -9.51 5.77 -15.82
N GLU A 30 -9.57 6.70 -16.78
CA GLU A 30 -10.68 7.67 -16.86
C GLU A 30 -12.06 7.00 -16.96
N LYS A 31 -12.13 5.91 -17.73
CA LYS A 31 -13.35 5.09 -17.89
C LYS A 31 -13.86 4.46 -16.59
N ASP A 32 -12.99 4.25 -15.60
CA ASP A 32 -13.31 3.59 -14.34
C ASP A 32 -13.57 4.61 -13.22
N ARG A 33 -13.30 5.91 -13.42
CA ARG A 33 -13.43 6.93 -12.35
C ARG A 33 -14.88 7.16 -11.92
N ASP A 34 -15.85 6.92 -12.80
CA ASP A 34 -17.25 7.23 -12.52
C ASP A 34 -17.89 6.34 -11.46
N VAL A 35 -17.32 5.15 -11.19
CA VAL A 35 -17.78 4.27 -10.10
C VAL A 35 -17.34 4.76 -8.71
N THR A 36 -16.52 5.81 -8.65
CA THR A 36 -15.99 6.40 -7.39
C THR A 36 -16.54 7.80 -7.12
N ARG A 37 -17.72 8.10 -7.66
CA ARG A 37 -18.39 9.39 -7.45
C ARG A 37 -18.90 9.53 -6.02
N PHE A 38 -18.83 10.75 -5.50
CA PHE A 38 -19.42 11.10 -4.23
C PHE A 38 -19.94 12.54 -4.25
N LEU A 39 -20.91 12.79 -3.38
CA LEU A 39 -21.48 14.12 -3.18
C LEU A 39 -20.77 14.81 -2.01
N TRP A 40 -20.54 16.11 -2.14
CA TRP A 40 -20.00 16.94 -1.08
C TRP A 40 -20.81 18.24 -0.97
N LYS A 41 -21.30 18.55 0.22
CA LYS A 41 -21.97 19.82 0.53
C LYS A 41 -21.26 20.45 1.72
N ASP A 42 -20.75 21.65 1.50
CA ASP A 42 -20.22 22.49 2.58
C ASP A 42 -21.41 22.96 3.43
N PRO A 43 -21.45 22.73 4.75
CA PRO A 43 -22.60 23.11 5.59
C PRO A 43 -22.94 24.60 5.54
N SER A 44 -21.94 25.44 5.23
CA SER A 44 -22.10 26.90 5.12
C SER A 44 -22.60 27.37 3.75
N LYS A 45 -22.69 26.49 2.74
CA LYS A 45 -23.05 26.82 1.36
C LYS A 45 -24.21 25.96 0.89
N ASP A 46 -25.10 26.55 0.10
CA ASP A 46 -26.22 25.78 -0.44
C ASP A 46 -25.85 24.91 -1.65
N LYS A 47 -24.65 25.08 -2.21
CA LYS A 47 -24.19 24.37 -3.39
C LYS A 47 -23.76 22.93 -3.09
N LEU A 48 -24.41 21.97 -3.73
CA LEU A 48 -23.97 20.58 -3.79
C LEU A 48 -22.90 20.40 -4.89
N HIS A 49 -21.82 19.71 -4.55
CA HIS A 49 -20.75 19.36 -5.48
C HIS A 49 -20.72 17.86 -5.72
N VAL A 50 -20.48 17.46 -6.97
CA VAL A 50 -20.22 16.08 -7.35
C VAL A 50 -18.74 15.94 -7.65
N TYR A 51 -18.07 15.05 -6.91
CA TYR A 51 -16.66 14.72 -7.11
C TYR A 51 -16.53 13.26 -7.51
N ARG A 52 -15.36 12.89 -8.03
CA ARG A 52 -14.95 11.51 -8.28
C ARG A 52 -13.47 11.37 -7.99
N PHE A 53 -13.05 10.19 -7.54
CA PHE A 53 -11.62 9.93 -7.36
C PHE A 53 -10.93 9.73 -8.69
N ASN A 54 -9.68 10.20 -8.78
CA ASN A 54 -8.79 9.95 -9.92
C ASN A 54 -7.75 8.86 -9.61
N ARG A 55 -7.73 8.38 -8.37
CA ARG A 55 -6.80 7.41 -7.79
C ARG A 55 -7.58 6.39 -6.98
N VAL A 56 -7.00 5.22 -6.73
CA VAL A 56 -7.60 4.21 -5.88
C VAL A 56 -7.77 4.81 -4.47
N CYS A 57 -8.99 4.78 -3.93
CA CYS A 57 -9.32 5.37 -2.64
C CYS A 57 -9.49 4.31 -1.55
N PHE A 58 -9.52 4.76 -0.30
CA PHE A 58 -9.91 3.89 0.82
C PHE A 58 -11.40 3.54 0.72
N GLY A 59 -11.77 2.33 1.14
CA GLY A 59 -13.16 1.88 1.22
C GLY A 59 -13.68 1.11 0.00
N LEU A 60 -12.93 1.01 -1.11
CA LEU A 60 -13.26 0.04 -2.15
C LEU A 60 -12.81 -1.35 -1.70
N THR A 61 -13.67 -2.35 -1.88
CA THR A 61 -13.35 -3.75 -1.57
C THR A 61 -12.14 -4.26 -2.35
N CYS A 62 -11.88 -3.71 -3.54
CA CYS A 62 -10.76 -4.06 -4.40
C CYS A 62 -9.46 -3.27 -4.12
N SER A 63 -9.49 -2.21 -3.33
CA SER A 63 -8.30 -1.35 -3.11
C SER A 63 -7.09 -2.11 -2.58
N PRO A 64 -7.22 -2.98 -1.54
CA PRO A 64 -6.07 -3.73 -1.04
C PRO A 64 -5.48 -4.66 -2.09
N PHE A 65 -6.33 -5.33 -2.89
CA PHE A 65 -5.88 -6.21 -3.96
C PHE A 65 -5.10 -5.44 -5.04
N LEU A 66 -5.65 -4.32 -5.52
CA LEU A 66 -5.00 -3.49 -6.53
C LEU A 66 -3.64 -2.99 -6.04
N ALA A 67 -3.56 -2.57 -4.78
CA ALA A 67 -2.33 -2.06 -4.20
C ALA A 67 -1.25 -3.15 -4.07
N MET A 68 -1.64 -4.33 -3.59
CA MET A 68 -0.75 -5.48 -3.52
C MET A 68 -0.25 -5.93 -4.89
N ALA A 69 -1.12 -5.93 -5.90
CA ALA A 69 -0.75 -6.30 -7.27
C ALA A 69 0.28 -5.34 -7.87
N VAL A 70 0.08 -4.02 -7.68
CA VAL A 70 1.00 -3.00 -8.17
C VAL A 70 2.37 -3.11 -7.50
N ILE A 71 2.40 -3.28 -6.17
CA ILE A 71 3.66 -3.39 -5.44
C ILE A 71 4.44 -4.64 -5.84
N ARG A 72 3.78 -5.80 -5.95
CA ARG A 72 4.43 -7.03 -6.43
C ARG A 72 4.95 -6.91 -7.86
N HIS A 73 4.18 -6.25 -8.73
CA HIS A 73 4.63 -5.98 -10.10
C HIS A 73 5.91 -5.13 -10.11
N HIS A 74 5.98 -4.09 -9.29
CA HIS A 74 7.20 -3.27 -9.17
C HIS A 74 8.37 -4.04 -8.55
N ALA A 75 8.13 -4.89 -7.55
CA ALA A 75 9.16 -5.75 -6.98
C ALA A 75 9.77 -6.68 -8.02
N GLU A 76 8.96 -7.33 -8.85
CA GLU A 76 9.46 -8.21 -9.92
C GLU A 76 10.25 -7.41 -10.97
N LEU A 77 9.73 -6.26 -11.41
CA LEU A 77 10.44 -5.38 -12.37
C LEU A 77 11.78 -4.84 -11.85
N LYS A 78 11.94 -4.73 -10.53
CA LYS A 78 13.15 -4.18 -9.89
C LYS A 78 14.01 -5.24 -9.22
N LYS A 79 13.65 -6.52 -9.34
CA LYS A 79 14.31 -7.62 -8.64
C LYS A 79 15.79 -7.75 -8.97
N GLU A 80 16.19 -7.52 -10.21
CA GLU A 80 17.60 -7.59 -10.61
C GLU A 80 18.43 -6.43 -10.03
N VAL A 81 17.81 -5.26 -9.84
CA VAL A 81 18.48 -4.05 -9.34
C VAL A 81 18.44 -3.98 -7.81
N HIS A 82 17.35 -4.45 -7.21
CA HIS A 82 17.08 -4.40 -5.77
C HIS A 82 16.54 -5.75 -5.27
N PRO A 83 17.34 -6.83 -5.30
CA PRO A 83 16.88 -8.17 -4.97
C PRO A 83 16.38 -8.30 -3.52
N GLU A 84 17.04 -7.64 -2.57
CA GLU A 84 16.64 -7.65 -1.16
C GLU A 84 15.28 -6.97 -0.96
N ALA A 85 15.09 -5.77 -1.52
CA ALA A 85 13.81 -5.06 -1.43
C ALA A 85 12.67 -5.84 -2.09
N ALA A 86 12.92 -6.49 -3.24
CA ALA A 86 11.94 -7.35 -3.89
C ALA A 86 11.55 -8.55 -3.00
N GLN A 87 12.53 -9.18 -2.34
CA GLN A 87 12.29 -10.30 -1.42
C GLN A 87 11.50 -9.86 -0.18
N ILE A 88 11.77 -8.67 0.34
CA ILE A 88 11.02 -8.05 1.45
C ILE A 88 9.57 -7.86 1.03
N VAL A 89 9.32 -7.22 -0.11
CA VAL A 89 7.96 -7.02 -0.62
C VAL A 89 7.22 -8.34 -0.78
N GLU A 90 7.88 -9.39 -1.27
CA GLU A 90 7.20 -10.66 -1.52
C GLU A 90 6.79 -11.38 -0.22
N ASN A 91 7.61 -11.26 0.83
CA ASN A 91 7.47 -12.09 2.03
C ASN A 91 7.06 -11.34 3.31
N ASN A 92 7.21 -10.03 3.36
CA ASN A 92 7.20 -9.26 4.61
C ASN A 92 6.22 -8.07 4.57
N ILE A 93 5.36 -8.01 3.56
CA ILE A 93 4.34 -6.96 3.45
C ILE A 93 2.95 -7.48 3.88
N TYR A 94 2.21 -6.63 4.57
CA TYR A 94 0.79 -6.77 4.86
C TYR A 94 0.06 -5.48 4.48
N VAL A 95 -0.56 -5.48 3.31
CA VAL A 95 -1.19 -4.27 2.72
C VAL A 95 -0.15 -3.14 2.62
N ASP A 96 -0.27 -2.10 3.45
CA ASP A 96 0.59 -0.92 3.52
C ASP A 96 1.77 -1.06 4.49
N ASP A 97 1.71 -2.03 5.41
CA ASP A 97 2.77 -2.29 6.40
C ASP A 97 3.84 -3.24 5.86
N VAL A 98 5.11 -2.84 5.97
CA VAL A 98 6.28 -3.71 5.82
C VAL A 98 6.78 -4.08 7.21
N LEU A 99 6.89 -5.37 7.49
CA LEU A 99 7.21 -5.93 8.80
C LEU A 99 8.45 -6.84 8.74
N LEU A 100 9.54 -6.41 9.35
CA LEU A 100 10.82 -7.10 9.36
C LEU A 100 11.32 -7.33 10.79
N SER A 101 12.22 -8.29 10.97
CA SER A 101 13.05 -8.35 12.17
C SER A 101 14.50 -8.61 11.81
N VAL A 102 15.42 -8.15 12.65
CA VAL A 102 16.88 -8.26 12.45
C VAL A 102 17.59 -8.60 13.76
N GLU A 103 18.78 -9.19 13.65
CA GLU A 103 19.57 -9.68 14.79
C GLU A 103 20.28 -8.58 15.58
N ASN A 104 20.63 -7.47 14.93
CA ASN A 104 21.43 -6.40 15.51
C ASN A 104 21.03 -5.02 14.96
N GLN A 105 21.49 -3.97 15.65
CA GLN A 105 21.09 -2.59 15.37
C GLN A 105 21.69 -2.05 14.06
N GLU A 106 22.81 -2.59 13.59
CA GLU A 106 23.43 -2.18 12.33
C GLU A 106 22.56 -2.58 11.13
N ALA A 107 22.01 -3.80 11.15
CA ALA A 107 21.07 -4.27 10.13
C ALA A 107 19.69 -3.56 10.16
N ALA A 108 19.41 -2.79 11.23
CA ALA A 108 18.16 -2.03 11.36
C ALA A 108 18.23 -0.61 10.79
N ARG A 109 19.42 -0.15 10.37
CA ARG A 109 19.68 1.19 9.84
C ARG A 109 19.71 1.21 8.33
#